data_AF-A0A353QDX5-F1
#
_entry.id   AF-A0A353QDX5-F1
#
_cell.length_a   1.000
_cell.length_b   1.000
_cell.length_c   1.000
_cell.angle_alpha   90.00
_cell.angle_beta   90.00
_cell.angle_gamma   90.00
#
_symmetry.space_group_name_H-M   'P 1'
#
loop_
_entity.id
_entity.type
_entity.pdbx_description
1 polymer ?
#
loop_
_entity_poly.entity_id
_entity_poly.type
_entity_poly.pdbx_seq_one_letter_code
_entity_poly.pdbx_strand_id
1 'polypeptide(L)' 'GIFTSIKEQILTLSQMPLRHSVVPDQPYAEMGVRMLLVENYIAFYVVDEAKREAHVLRILYNRREWQDLFSSRHE' A
#
# COMPACT_ATOMS: atom_id res chain seq x y z
N GLY A 1 -12.64 -4.26 -15.17
CA GLY A 1 -13.11 -4.96 -13.96
C GLY A 1 -12.10 -4.76 -12.86
N ILE A 2 -12.50 -4.86 -11.59
CA ILE A 2 -11.65 -4.41 -10.47
C ILE A 2 -10.24 -5.01 -10.45
N PHE A 3 -10.09 -6.30 -10.79
CA PHE A 3 -8.78 -6.95 -10.89
C PHE A 3 -7.86 -6.23 -11.90
N THR A 4 -8.39 -5.89 -13.08
CA THR A 4 -7.64 -5.17 -14.13
C THR A 4 -7.22 -3.79 -13.63
N SER A 5 -8.14 -3.04 -13.00
CA SER A 5 -7.83 -1.71 -12.44
C SER A 5 -6.68 -1.77 -11.43
N ILE A 6 -6.73 -2.74 -10.50
CA ILE A 6 -5.68 -2.95 -9.50
C ILE A 6 -4.35 -3.33 -10.17
N LYS A 7 -4.37 -4.28 -11.11
CA LYS A 7 -3.18 -4.73 -11.82
C LYS A 7 -2.50 -3.57 -12.55
N GLU A 8 -3.25 -2.79 -13.31
CA GLU A 8 -2.70 -1.65 -14.07
C GLU A 8 -2.08 -0.61 -13.14
N GLN A 9 -2.77 -0.24 -12.06
CA GLN A 9 -2.25 0.71 -11.09
C GLN A 9 -0.98 0.20 -10.40
N ILE A 10 -0.90 -1.08 -10.04
CA ILE A 10 0.33 -1.68 -9.49
C ILE A 10 1.47 -1.64 -10.51
N LEU A 11 1.22 -1.95 -11.79
CA LEU A 11 2.27 -1.95 -12.81
C LEU A 11 2.90 -0.57 -13.03
N THR A 12 2.16 0.52 -12.81
CA THR A 12 2.73 1.88 -12.88
C THR A 12 3.79 2.15 -11.79
N LEU A 13 3.86 1.35 -10.72
CA LEU A 13 4.92 1.47 -9.70
C LEU A 13 6.30 1.17 -10.27
N SER A 14 6.41 0.46 -11.40
CA SER A 14 7.70 0.22 -12.07
C SER A 14 8.43 1.49 -12.52
N GLN A 15 7.70 2.60 -12.75
CA GLN A 15 8.29 3.85 -13.24
C GLN A 15 8.51 4.87 -12.12
N MET A 16 7.55 5.01 -11.20
CA MET A 16 7.60 5.99 -10.11
C MET A 16 7.12 5.33 -8.80
N PRO A 17 7.92 4.43 -8.22
CA PRO A 17 7.51 3.68 -7.02
C PRO A 17 7.44 4.58 -5.78
N LEU A 18 8.14 5.71 -5.74
CA LEU A 18 8.19 6.61 -4.57
C LEU A 18 7.11 7.72 -4.58
N ARG A 19 6.19 7.72 -5.57
CA ARG A 19 5.22 8.82 -5.77
C ARG A 19 4.14 8.94 -4.70
N HIS A 20 3.91 7.89 -3.91
CA HIS A 20 2.93 7.90 -2.83
C HIS A 20 3.61 8.09 -1.48
N SER A 21 3.05 8.90 -0.61
CA SER A 21 3.58 9.13 0.73
C SER A 21 3.65 7.85 1.56
N VAL A 22 4.61 7.83 2.49
CA VAL A 22 4.72 6.80 3.52
C VAL A 22 3.55 6.93 4.50
N VAL A 23 3.01 5.80 4.95
CA VAL A 23 2.00 5.73 6.01
C VAL A 23 2.62 6.28 7.31
N PRO A 24 2.03 7.30 7.95
CA PRO A 24 2.67 7.98 9.08
C PRO A 24 2.67 7.16 10.38
N ASP A 25 1.76 6.19 10.51
CA ASP A 25 1.61 5.41 11.73
C ASP A 25 2.73 4.38 11.89
N GLN A 26 3.28 4.26 13.10
CA GLN A 26 4.24 3.20 13.43
C GLN A 26 3.53 1.84 13.55
N PRO A 27 4.18 0.72 13.16
CA PRO A 27 5.56 0.59 12.67
C PRO A 27 5.73 0.84 11.16
N TYR A 28 4.67 1.17 10.45
CA TYR A 28 4.66 1.25 8.98
C TYR A 28 5.51 2.40 8.44
N ALA A 29 5.59 3.50 9.20
CA ALA A 29 6.46 4.62 8.88
C ALA A 29 7.94 4.22 8.86
N GLU A 30 8.42 3.49 9.88
CA GLU A 30 9.81 3.01 9.95
C GLU A 30 10.10 1.98 8.84
N MET A 31 9.13 1.15 8.49
CA MET A 31 9.22 0.20 7.38
C MET A 31 9.13 0.85 5.99
N GLY A 32 8.82 2.15 5.90
CA GLY A 32 8.68 2.85 4.62
C GLY A 32 7.46 2.39 3.79
N VAL A 33 6.41 1.88 4.44
CA VAL A 33 5.20 1.39 3.77
C VAL A 33 4.45 2.55 3.13
N ARG A 34 4.04 2.38 1.88
CA ARG A 34 3.31 3.36 1.06
C ARG A 34 1.94 2.81 0.69
N MET A 35 1.04 3.73 0.36
CA MET A 35 -0.36 3.42 0.06
C MET A 35 -0.74 3.83 -1.37
N LEU A 36 -1.26 2.87 -2.15
CA LEU A 36 -1.85 3.10 -3.47
C LEU A 36 -3.37 2.83 -3.39
N LEU A 37 -4.17 3.85 -3.65
CA LEU A 37 -5.63 3.74 -3.68
C LEU A 37 -6.10 3.38 -5.09
N VAL A 38 -6.94 2.34 -5.20
CA VAL A 38 -7.55 1.92 -6.46
C VAL A 38 -9.03 1.65 -6.22
N GLU A 39 -9.89 2.56 -6.66
CA GLU A 39 -11.34 2.49 -6.38
C GLU A 39 -11.61 2.25 -4.87
N ASN A 40 -12.29 1.16 -4.52
CA ASN A 40 -12.56 0.75 -3.15
C ASN A 40 -11.49 -0.18 -2.57
N TYR A 41 -10.25 -0.14 -3.06
CA TYR A 41 -9.16 -0.97 -2.56
C TYR A 41 -7.92 -0.15 -2.22
N ILE A 42 -7.13 -0.68 -1.31
CA ILE A 42 -5.85 -0.13 -0.87
C ILE A 42 -4.78 -1.20 -1.11
N ALA A 43 -3.76 -0.87 -1.90
CA ALA A 43 -2.54 -1.67 -2.02
C ALA A 43 -1.43 -1.05 -1.15
N PHE A 44 -0.95 -1.81 -0.18
CA PHE A 44 0.20 -1.47 0.63
C PHE A 44 1.45 -2.06 0.01
N TYR A 45 2.51 -1.27 -0.12
CA TYR A 45 3.75 -1.70 -0.73
C TYR A 45 4.95 -1.00 -0.10
N VAL A 46 6.14 -1.58 -0.28
CA VAL A 46 7.44 -0.98 0.06
C VAL A 46 8.32 -0.91 -1.17
N VAL A 47 9.34 -0.06 -1.14
CA VAL A 47 10.29 0.12 -2.25
C VAL A 47 11.67 -0.28 -1.78
N ASP A 48 12.28 -1.25 -2.45
CA ASP A 48 13.71 -1.51 -2.34
C ASP A 48 14.41 -0.67 -3.40
N GLU A 49 14.92 0.51 -3.01
CA GLU A 49 15.57 1.45 -3.93
C GLU A 49 16.89 0.90 -4.50
N ALA A 50 17.59 0.05 -3.73
CA ALA A 50 18.84 -0.56 -4.17
C ALA A 50 18.59 -1.56 -5.32
N LYS A 51 17.51 -2.33 -5.23
CA LYS A 51 17.09 -3.26 -6.28
C LYS A 51 16.19 -2.64 -7.34
N ARG A 52 15.68 -1.42 -7.11
CA ARG A 52 14.67 -0.74 -7.94
C ARG A 52 13.38 -1.57 -8.06
N GLU A 53 12.97 -2.17 -6.94
CA GLU A 53 11.79 -3.04 -6.88
C GLU A 53 10.71 -2.42 -5.97
N ALA A 54 9.45 -2.63 -6.35
CA ALA A 54 8.30 -2.34 -5.50
C ALA A 54 7.64 -3.65 -5.08
N HIS A 55 7.55 -3.90 -3.78
CA HIS A 55 6.98 -5.12 -3.22
C HIS A 55 5.59 -4.83 -2.66
N VAL A 56 4.55 -5.38 -3.29
CA VAL A 56 3.18 -5.29 -2.77
C VAL A 56 3.05 -6.26 -1.59
N LEU A 57 2.73 -5.72 -0.42
CA LEU A 57 2.59 -6.48 0.82
C LEU A 57 1.18 -7.03 0.99
N ARG A 58 0.16 -6.19 0.79
CA ARG A 58 -1.24 -6.55 0.99
C ARG A 58 -2.16 -5.66 0.15
N ILE A 59 -3.26 -6.25 -0.31
CA ILE A 59 -4.36 -5.51 -0.94
C ILE A 59 -5.61 -5.72 -0.07
N LEU A 60 -6.20 -4.62 0.38
CA LEU A 60 -7.37 -4.60 1.25
C LEU A 60 -8.52 -3.90 0.56
N TYR A 61 -9.75 -4.39 0.77
CA TYR A 61 -10.93 -3.62 0.42
C TYR A 61 -11.08 -2.46 1.40
N ASN A 62 -11.12 -1.24 0.88
CA ASN A 62 -11.28 0.01 1.59
C ASN A 62 -12.73 0.18 2.08
N ARG A 63 -13.16 -0.66 3.04
CA ARG A 63 -14.11 -0.14 4.02
C ARG A 63 -13.34 0.85 4.88
N ARG A 64 -13.99 1.96 5.27
CA ARG A 64 -13.44 2.94 6.23
C ARG A 64 -12.91 2.31 7.53
N GLU A 65 -13.22 1.03 7.75
CA GLU A 65 -12.74 0.10 8.78
C GLU A 65 -11.25 -0.32 8.71
N TRP A 66 -10.45 0.05 7.70
CA TRP A 66 -9.01 -0.32 7.77
C TRP A 66 -8.32 0.33 8.98
N GLN A 67 -8.81 1.48 9.45
CA GLN A 67 -8.38 2.06 10.72
C GLN A 67 -8.75 1.17 11.92
N ASP A 68 -9.87 0.44 11.88
CA ASP A 68 -10.26 -0.51 12.94
C ASP A 68 -9.41 -1.78 12.96
N LEU A 69 -8.79 -2.16 11.83
CA LEU A 69 -7.84 -3.27 11.78
C LEU A 69 -6.54 -2.98 12.56
N PHE A 70 -6.27 -1.70 12.84
CA PHE A 70 -5.11 -1.23 13.60
C PHE A 70 -5.41 -0.94 15.08
N SER A 71 -6.68 -0.94 15.50
CA SER A 71 -7.11 -0.62 16.87
C SER A 71 -7.27 -1.84 17.80
N SER A 72 -7.24 -3.07 17.28
CA SER A 72 -7.66 -4.29 18.02
C SER A 72 -6.55 -5.30 18.32
N ARG A 73 -5.29 -4.85 18.47
CA ARG A 73 -4.17 -5.69 18.96
C ARG A 73 -3.51 -5.22 20.26
N HIS A 74 -4.21 -4.41 21.03
CA HIS A 74 -3.86 -4.11 22.41
C HIS A 74 -4.87 -4.74 23.37
N GLU A 75 -4.87 -6.08 23.45
CA GLU A 75 -5.22 -6.84 24.66
C GLU A 75 -4.27 -8.04 24.76
#